data_AF-A0A257PAT2-F1
#
_entry.id   AF-A0A257PAT2-F1
#
_cell.length_a   1.000
_cell.length_b   1.000
_cell.length_c   1.000
_cell.angle_alpha   90.00
_cell.angle_beta   90.00
_cell.angle_gamma   90.00
#
_symmetry.space_group_name_H-M   'P 1'
#
loop_
_entity.id
_entity.type
_entity.pdbx_description
1 polymer ?
#
loop_
_entity_poly.entity_id
_entity_poly.type
_entity_poly.pdbx_seq_one_letter_code
_entity_poly.pdbx_strand_id
1 'polypeptide(L)'
;IRPRSGLALKHGITVPNTPGTIDEDYRGEIQVIMLNASEEYFLVTRGMRIAQAVLAPVVRAVWVEVETLDETARGAGGFGSTGR
;
A
#
# COMPACT_ATOMS: atom_id res chain seq x y z
N ILE A 1 -5.08 -1.77 3.98
CA ILE A 1 -4.62 -0.98 5.15
C ILE A 1 -3.56 0.02 4.70
N ARG A 2 -3.66 1.28 5.09
CA ARG A 2 -2.76 2.38 4.69
C ARG A 2 -2.32 3.22 5.90
N PRO A 3 -1.16 3.88 5.86
CA PRO A 3 -0.74 4.81 6.91
C PRO A 3 -1.66 6.04 6.93
N ARG A 4 -1.72 6.72 8.08
CA ARG A 4 -2.36 8.04 8.19
C ARG A 4 -1.34 9.11 7.80
N SER A 5 -1.68 9.99 6.87
CA SER A 5 -0.76 11.02 6.36
C SER A 5 -0.16 11.89 7.45
N GLY A 6 -0.95 12.29 8.46
CA GLY A 6 -0.46 13.08 9.59
C GLY A 6 0.58 12.36 10.44
N LEU A 7 0.44 11.04 10.65
CA LEU A 7 1.41 10.24 11.41
C LEU A 7 2.69 10.02 10.60
N ALA A 8 2.56 9.74 9.31
CA ALA A 8 3.71 9.55 8.42
C ALA A 8 4.52 10.84 8.25
N LEU A 9 3.85 11.95 7.92
CA LEU A 9 4.52 13.22 7.62
C LEU A 9 5.14 13.88 8.87
N LYS A 10 4.44 13.86 10.01
CA LYS A 10 4.86 14.60 11.21
C LYS A 10 5.71 13.77 12.18
N HIS A 11 5.58 12.45 12.16
CA HIS A 11 6.19 11.57 13.15
C HIS A 11 6.96 10.39 12.52
N GLY A 12 7.04 10.30 11.19
CA GLY A 12 7.71 9.18 10.53
C GLY A 12 7.05 7.81 10.75
N ILE A 13 5.80 7.78 11.25
CA ILE A 13 5.11 6.52 11.53
C ILE A 13 4.39 6.03 10.29
N THR A 14 4.83 4.90 9.77
CA THR A 14 4.34 4.30 8.54
C THR A 14 3.97 2.83 8.71
N VAL A 15 3.40 2.26 7.66
CA VAL A 15 3.01 0.84 7.55
C VAL A 15 3.83 0.26 6.40
N PRO A 16 4.87 -0.56 6.66
CA PRO A 16 5.85 -0.95 5.64
C PRO A 16 5.28 -1.85 4.55
N ASN A 17 4.21 -2.59 4.82
CA ASN A 17 3.49 -3.39 3.82
C ASN A 17 2.37 -2.60 3.12
N THR A 18 2.40 -1.26 3.15
CA THR A 18 1.34 -0.44 2.55
C THR A 18 1.38 -0.47 1.00
N PRO A 19 0.22 -0.57 0.32
CA PRO A 19 -1.09 -0.86 0.89
C PRO A 19 -1.19 -2.32 1.34
N GLY A 20 -1.49 -2.54 2.62
CA GLY A 20 -1.67 -3.89 3.16
C GLY A 20 -2.95 -4.50 2.61
N THR A 21 -2.84 -5.63 1.92
CA THR A 21 -3.98 -6.38 1.38
C THR A 21 -4.56 -7.28 2.45
N ILE A 22 -5.89 -7.32 2.56
CA ILE A 22 -6.62 -8.27 3.39
C ILE A 22 -7.48 -9.08 2.44
N ASP A 23 -7.27 -10.40 2.42
CA ASP A 23 -8.01 -11.30 1.53
C ASP A 23 -9.46 -11.46 1.99
N GLU A 24 -10.36 -11.72 1.04
CA GLU A 24 -11.82 -11.78 1.26
C GLU A 24 -12.26 -12.92 2.19
N ASP A 25 -11.46 -13.97 2.30
CA ASP A 25 -11.69 -15.16 3.12
C ASP A 25 -10.98 -15.08 4.48
N TYR A 26 -10.20 -14.03 4.74
CA TYR A 26 -9.55 -13.83 6.02
C TYR A 26 -10.58 -13.54 7.12
N ARG A 27 -10.46 -14.24 8.26
CA ARG A 27 -11.35 -14.10 9.44
C ARG A 27 -10.61 -13.83 10.75
N GLY A 28 -9.29 -13.69 10.70
CA GLY A 28 -8.48 -13.39 11.87
C GLY A 28 -8.56 -11.92 12.29
N GLU A 29 -7.87 -11.60 13.38
CA GLU A 29 -7.69 -10.23 13.82
C GLU A 29 -6.83 -9.45 12.82
N ILE A 30 -7.29 -8.26 12.41
CA ILE A 30 -6.50 -7.38 11.55
C ILE A 30 -5.40 -6.73 12.39
N GLN A 31 -4.16 -7.09 12.09
CA GLN A 31 -2.98 -6.48 12.70
C GLN A 31 -2.38 -5.41 11.78
N VAL A 32 -1.73 -4.41 12.38
CA VAL A 32 -1.04 -3.34 11.66
C VAL A 32 0.46 -3.47 11.93
N ILE A 33 1.22 -3.81 10.89
CA ILE A 33 2.68 -3.78 10.95
C ILE A 33 3.07 -2.31 10.94
N MET A 34 3.71 -1.83 12.00
CA MET A 34 4.14 -0.44 12.11
C MET A 34 5.66 -0.32 12.04
N LEU A 35 6.12 0.72 11.36
CA LEU A 35 7.51 1.14 11.34
C LEU A 35 7.60 2.59 11.80
N ASN A 36 8.46 2.85 12.78
CA ASN A 36 8.93 4.20 13.07
C ASN A 36 10.17 4.46 12.22
N ALA A 37 10.03 5.31 11.20
CA ALA A 37 11.12 5.71 10.29
C ALA A 37 11.79 7.03 10.73
N SER A 38 11.43 7.56 11.89
CA SER A 38 12.09 8.72 12.50
C SER A 38 13.15 8.29 13.52
N GLU A 39 13.97 9.24 13.95
CA GLU A 39 14.91 9.06 15.06
C GLU A 39 14.27 9.30 16.44
N GLU A 40 13.02 9.80 16.46
CA GLU A 40 12.32 10.19 17.67
C GLU A 40 11.45 9.04 18.22
N TYR A 41 11.36 8.94 19.54
CA TYR A 41 10.44 7.99 20.17
C TYR A 41 8.98 8.37 19.92
N PHE A 42 8.15 7.37 19.58
CA PHE A 42 6.71 7.56 19.38
C PHE A 42 5.91 6.56 20.20
N LEU A 43 5.13 7.07 21.17
CA LEU A 43 4.26 6.25 22.01
C LEU A 43 2.91 6.02 21.34
N VAL A 44 2.58 4.75 21.09
CA VAL A 44 1.21 4.34 20.73
C VAL A 44 0.44 4.00 21.99
N THR A 45 -0.75 4.57 22.13
CA THR A 45 -1.66 4.26 23.24
C THR A 45 -2.93 3.58 22.75
N ARG A 46 -3.57 2.81 23.63
CA ARG A 46 -4.84 2.15 23.33
C ARG A 46 -5.89 3.19 22.90
N GLY A 47 -6.60 2.92 21.80
CA GLY A 47 -7.60 3.82 21.23
C GLY A 47 -7.02 4.86 20.27
N MET A 48 -5.69 4.96 20.14
CA MET A 48 -5.07 5.82 19.13
C MET A 48 -5.39 5.29 17.72
N ARG A 49 -5.84 6.20 16.84
CA ARG A 49 -6.06 5.89 15.42
C ARG A 49 -4.72 5.83 14.70
N ILE A 50 -4.19 4.62 14.47
CA ILE A 50 -2.84 4.40 13.90
C ILE A 50 -2.79 4.15 12.40
N ALA A 51 -3.87 3.66 11.80
CA ALA A 51 -3.96 3.35 10.37
C ALA A 51 -5.37 3.65 9.84
N GLN A 52 -5.57 3.43 8.54
CA GLN A 52 -6.88 3.53 7.90
C GLN A 52 -7.09 2.38 6.89
N ALA A 53 -8.33 1.94 6.74
CA ALA A 53 -8.73 0.93 5.78
C ALA A 53 -9.50 1.57 4.61
N VAL A 54 -9.34 1.01 3.43
CA VAL A 54 -10.13 1.34 2.24
C VAL A 54 -10.67 0.02 1.71
N LEU A 55 -11.99 -0.10 1.62
CA LEU A 55 -12.63 -1.19 0.89
C LEU A 55 -12.75 -0.76 -0.57
N ALA A 56 -12.26 -1.58 -1.48
CA ALA A 56 -12.28 -1.32 -2.91
C ALA A 56 -12.63 -2.62 -3.67
N PRO A 57 -13.31 -2.53 -4.82
CA PRO A 57 -13.52 -3.69 -5.68
C PRO A 57 -12.17 -4.22 -6.21
N VAL A 58 -12.10 -5.54 -6.39
CA VAL A 58 -10.96 -6.22 -7.00
C VAL A 58 -11.44 -7.07 -8.18
N VAL A 59 -10.63 -7.14 -9.24
CA VAL A 59 -10.91 -7.98 -10.42
C VAL A 59 -10.00 -9.20 -10.36
N ARG A 60 -10.57 -10.39 -10.58
CA ARG A 60 -9.80 -11.62 -10.75
C ARG A 60 -9.45 -11.80 -12.23
N ALA A 61 -8.19 -11.59 -12.57
CA ALA A 61 -7.71 -11.78 -13.93
C ALA A 61 -7.57 -13.28 -14.27
N VAL A 62 -7.79 -13.61 -15.53
CA VAL A 62 -7.42 -14.90 -16.14
C VAL A 62 -6.32 -14.62 -17.14
N TRP A 63 -5.22 -15.35 -17.05
CA TRP A 63 -4.09 -15.18 -17.96
C TRP A 63 -4.41 -15.81 -19.33
N VAL A 64 -4.05 -15.12 -20.41
CA VAL A 64 -4.12 -15.60 -21.79
C VAL A 64 -2.74 -15.40 -22.40
N GLU A 65 -2.05 -16.50 -22.69
CA GLU A 65 -0.70 -16.48 -23.25
C GLU A 65 -0.73 -16.15 -24.75
N VAL A 66 0.17 -15.27 -25.19
CA VAL A 66 0.30 -14.82 -26.59
C VAL A 66 1.78 -14.65 -26.95
N GLU A 67 2.13 -14.80 -28.23
CA GLU A 67 3.51 -14.64 -28.69
C GLU A 67 3.99 -13.17 -28.64
N THR A 68 3.09 -12.22 -28.94
CA THR A 68 3.38 -10.78 -28.96
C THR A 68 2.21 -9.95 -28.45
N LEU A 69 2.51 -8.74 -27.95
CA LEU A 69 1.52 -7.74 -27.53
C LEU A 69 1.43 -6.62 -28.58
N ASP A 70 0.25 -5.98 -28.68
CA ASP A 70 0.05 -4.80 -29.52
C ASP A 70 0.90 -3.61 -29.07
N GLU A 71 1.30 -2.75 -30.02
CA GLU A 71 2.02 -1.53 -29.73
C GLU A 71 1.12 -0.48 -29.04
N THR A 72 1.71 0.28 -28.11
CA THR A 72 1.04 1.41 -27.45
C THR A 72 1.94 2.63 -27.47
N ALA A 73 1.37 3.82 -27.37
CA ALA A 73 2.14 5.07 -27.29
C ALA A 73 3.12 5.11 -26.09
N ARG A 74 2.87 4.33 -25.02
CA ARG A 74 3.77 4.21 -23.87
C ARG A 74 4.89 3.19 -24.10
N GLY A 75 4.63 2.14 -24.86
CA GLY A 75 5.56 1.03 -25.08
C GLY A 75 6.14 0.47 -23.78
N ALA A 76 7.45 0.22 -23.75
CA ALA A 76 8.18 -0.25 -22.58
C ALA A 76 8.55 0.85 -21.55
N GLY A 77 8.01 2.07 -21.69
CA GLY A 77 8.32 3.19 -20.79
C GLY A 77 7.83 2.98 -19.35
N GLY A 78 8.75 3.02 -18.38
CA GLY A 78 8.49 2.99 -16.94
C GLY A 78 9.48 3.83 -16.14
N PHE A 79 9.35 3.87 -14.81
CA PHE A 79 10.31 4.51 -13.89
C PHE A 79 10.69 5.97 -14.25
N GLY A 80 9.70 6.83 -14.44
CA GLY A 80 9.95 8.24 -14.78
C GLY A 80 10.26 8.48 -16.27
N SER A 81 9.95 7.52 -17.15
CA SER A 81 10.16 7.61 -18.60
C SER A 81 9.53 8.82 -19.30
N THR A 82 8.57 9.51 -18.67
CA THR A 82 7.95 10.73 -19.21
C THR A 82 8.65 12.02 -18.80
N GLY A 83 9.72 11.96 -17.99
CA GLY A 83 10.55 13.12 -17.62
C GLY A 83 9.94 14.05 -16.58
N ARG A 84 10.33 13.83 -15.33
CA ARG A 84 10.98 14.78 -14.40
C ARG A 84 11.64 13.99 -13.28
#